data_AF-Q02AI6-F1
#
_entry.id   AF-Q02AI6-F1
#
_cell.length_a   1.000
_cell.length_b   1.000
_cell.length_c   1.000
_cell.angle_alpha   90.00
_cell.angle_beta   90.00
_cell.angle_gamma   90.00
#
_symmetry.space_group_name_H-M   'P 1'
#
loop_
_entity.id
_entity.type
_entity.pdbx_description
1 polymer ?
#
loop_
_entity_poly.entity_id
_entity_poly.type
_entity_poly.pdbx_seq_one_letter_code
_entity_poly.pdbx_strand_id
1 'polypeptide(L)'
;MRVILSIALALLTACAVRQSPLGPWRLQPARDGLMLLPPRSSTSTLELKNVRSVHTRDTGCEVSVPQIQLAWKGRTARVTLDERAVAAAPEIALKGPQAATGEQVRDLSWWPDFRQQLVRREQQGCLAHGEAELLAGRIVQNLPLPPMLAYKLRYGDYLMDGYLDLGPKFALKSVSPLLKPGIEKYHALADVAGYETAYYDVQQGGDGSLKIALRSVDQLVGRISTKKPRPTGSPLRVANSARYVRLFFRTWRISGDYRIALLATRDVGLMDAMSSEFEKDPERFCRETNPARATCLSVPMEMMLTAEMRLRVNGKPAYVPVGGNVAEVLRTAGVRQPQTVIQSLQVLRPYEGALAPVEFDRTRSDILNLTLIGGEEIRW
;
A
#
# COMPACT_ATOMS: atom_id res chain seq x y z
N MET A 1 27.94 25.56 58.76
CA MET A 1 26.91 24.61 58.29
C MET A 1 26.21 25.24 57.08
N ARG A 2 26.23 24.55 55.94
CA ARG A 2 25.53 24.79 54.65
C ARG A 2 26.01 25.93 53.73
N VAL A 3 26.70 25.45 52.69
CA VAL A 3 27.08 26.06 51.41
C VAL A 3 25.83 26.24 50.53
N ILE A 4 25.69 27.37 49.84
CA ILE A 4 24.81 27.52 48.66
C ILE A 4 25.61 28.30 47.61
N LEU A 5 26.14 27.57 46.62
CA LEU A 5 26.74 28.12 45.41
C LEU A 5 25.82 27.77 44.24
N SER A 6 25.12 28.77 43.71
CA SER A 6 24.18 28.62 42.60
C SER A 6 24.94 28.50 41.27
N ILE A 7 25.02 27.29 40.73
CA ILE A 7 25.52 27.05 39.37
C ILE A 7 24.32 27.12 38.41
N ALA A 8 24.23 28.21 37.66
CA ALA A 8 23.32 28.34 36.53
C ALA A 8 23.93 27.64 35.30
N LEU A 9 23.57 26.37 35.09
CA LEU A 9 23.94 25.62 33.89
C LEU A 9 22.89 25.87 32.80
N ALA A 10 23.21 26.74 31.85
CA ALA A 10 22.37 27.00 30.69
C ALA A 10 22.37 25.77 29.76
N LEU A 11 21.27 25.03 29.77
CA LEU A 11 20.97 23.94 28.84
C LEU A 11 20.70 24.52 27.45
N LEU A 12 21.75 24.64 26.63
CA LEU A 12 21.64 24.77 25.18
C LEU A 12 21.25 23.40 24.61
N THR A 13 19.95 23.07 24.65
CA THR A 13 19.39 22.01 23.80
C THR A 13 19.36 22.50 22.36
N ALA A 14 20.50 22.39 21.68
CA ALA A 14 20.53 22.48 20.23
C ALA A 14 19.64 21.36 19.68
N CYS A 15 18.51 21.72 19.07
CA CYS A 15 17.74 20.84 18.21
C CYS A 15 18.60 20.50 16.99
N ALA A 16 19.56 19.59 17.15
CA ALA A 16 20.18 18.93 16.03
C ALA A 16 19.07 18.11 15.36
N VAL A 17 18.48 18.69 14.32
CA VAL A 17 17.72 17.93 13.32
C VAL A 17 18.68 16.83 12.88
N ARG A 18 18.45 15.60 13.36
CA ARG A 18 19.14 14.40 12.89
C ARG A 18 18.84 14.32 11.40
N GLN A 19 19.72 14.90 10.58
CA GLN A 19 19.72 14.64 9.15
C GLN A 19 19.88 13.14 9.02
N SER A 20 18.90 12.52 8.37
CA SER A 20 18.96 11.09 8.09
C SER A 20 20.28 10.85 7.34
N PRO A 21 21.11 9.87 7.73
CA PRO A 21 22.32 9.54 6.98
C PRO A 21 22.02 9.03 5.55
N LEU A 22 20.74 8.86 5.24
CA LEU A 22 20.20 8.54 3.93
C LEU A 22 19.96 9.84 3.16
N GLY A 23 20.40 9.90 1.91
CA GLY A 23 20.10 11.02 1.02
C GLY A 23 18.59 11.27 0.85
N PRO A 24 18.21 12.39 0.25
CA PRO A 24 16.81 12.70 -0.02
C PRO A 24 16.26 11.86 -1.19
N TRP A 25 14.96 11.58 -1.16
CA TRP A 25 14.22 11.32 -2.39
C TRP A 25 14.19 12.61 -3.22
N ARG A 26 14.30 12.52 -4.55
CA ARG A 26 14.21 13.69 -5.43
C ARG A 26 13.05 13.53 -6.39
N LEU A 27 12.04 14.39 -6.27
CA LEU A 27 10.92 14.45 -7.20
C LEU A 27 11.25 15.47 -8.30
N GLN A 28 11.27 15.01 -9.54
CA GLN A 28 11.61 15.85 -10.69
C GLN A 28 10.65 15.64 -11.85
N PRO A 29 10.43 16.67 -12.69
CA PRO A 29 9.76 16.50 -13.97
C PRO A 29 10.54 15.51 -14.87
N ALA A 30 9.81 14.71 -15.62
CA ALA A 30 10.31 13.84 -16.68
C ALA A 30 9.50 14.10 -17.97
N ARG A 31 9.93 13.52 -19.10
CA ARG A 31 9.27 13.71 -20.41
C ARG A 31 7.76 13.46 -20.35
N ASP A 32 7.34 12.39 -19.67
CA ASP A 32 5.93 11.97 -19.61
C ASP A 32 5.38 11.97 -18.16
N GLY A 33 5.73 12.99 -17.37
CA GLY A 33 5.14 13.20 -16.03
C GLY A 33 6.16 13.44 -14.94
N LEU A 34 5.99 12.79 -13.79
CA LEU A 34 6.89 12.91 -12.64
C LEU A 34 7.74 11.66 -12.47
N MET A 35 9.00 11.86 -12.09
CA MET A 35 9.93 10.80 -11.71
C MET A 35 10.36 11.00 -10.27
N LEU A 36 10.30 9.94 -9.47
CA LEU A 36 10.81 9.94 -8.10
C LEU A 36 12.12 9.16 -8.06
N LEU A 37 13.22 9.86 -7.80
CA LEU A 37 14.54 9.26 -7.63
C LEU A 37 14.78 8.87 -6.17
N PRO A 38 15.24 7.63 -5.90
CA PRO A 38 15.54 7.18 -4.54
C PRO A 38 16.80 7.84 -3.96
N PRO A 39 16.93 7.86 -2.61
CA PRO A 39 18.11 8.33 -1.89
C PRO A 39 19.44 7.78 -2.39
N ARG A 40 19.46 6.49 -2.74
CA ARG A 40 20.60 5.88 -3.42
C ARG A 40 20.24 5.79 -4.89
N SER A 41 20.78 6.72 -5.68
CA SER A 41 20.59 6.71 -7.12
C SER A 41 21.24 5.45 -7.68
N SER A 42 20.42 4.59 -8.28
CA SER A 42 20.90 3.52 -9.13
C SER A 42 20.54 3.82 -10.58
N THR A 43 21.39 3.39 -11.48
CA THR A 43 21.09 3.25 -12.90
C THR A 43 20.14 2.06 -13.10
N SER A 44 20.04 1.53 -14.32
CA SER A 44 19.38 0.27 -14.66
C SER A 44 19.92 -0.96 -13.89
N THR A 45 21.01 -0.83 -13.13
CA THR A 45 21.54 -1.89 -12.25
C THR A 45 21.51 -1.48 -10.78
N LEU A 46 20.83 -2.27 -9.95
CA LEU A 46 20.77 -2.16 -8.50
C LEU A 46 21.73 -3.14 -7.84
N GLU A 47 22.45 -2.71 -6.81
CA GLU A 47 23.12 -3.62 -5.86
C GLU A 47 22.49 -3.48 -4.47
N LEU A 48 21.69 -4.48 -4.11
CA LEU A 48 21.00 -4.53 -2.83
C LEU A 48 21.77 -5.45 -1.88
N LYS A 49 22.41 -4.87 -0.86
CA LYS A 49 23.21 -5.62 0.11
C LYS A 49 22.33 -6.29 1.15
N ASN A 50 22.79 -7.44 1.65
CA ASN A 50 22.18 -8.20 2.76
C ASN A 50 20.70 -8.51 2.54
N VAL A 51 20.30 -8.87 1.32
CA VAL A 51 18.88 -9.12 1.01
C VAL A 51 18.43 -10.51 1.42
N ARG A 52 19.35 -11.47 1.40
CA ARG A 52 19.08 -12.84 1.84
C ARG A 52 19.92 -13.23 3.04
N SER A 53 19.36 -14.03 3.92
CA SER A 53 20.03 -14.63 5.07
C SER A 53 20.73 -15.93 4.72
N VAL A 54 20.23 -16.65 3.72
CA VAL A 54 20.84 -17.87 3.20
C VAL A 54 22.05 -17.55 2.32
N HIS A 55 23.15 -18.27 2.54
CA HIS A 55 24.31 -18.25 1.65
C HIS A 55 24.29 -19.47 0.77
N THR A 56 24.03 -19.29 -0.53
CA THR A 56 24.12 -20.35 -1.53
C THR A 56 24.96 -19.88 -2.71
N ARG A 57 25.84 -20.77 -3.19
CA ARG A 57 26.67 -20.58 -4.39
C ARG A 57 26.00 -21.14 -5.65
N ASP A 58 24.77 -21.64 -5.53
CA ASP A 58 24.03 -22.24 -6.63
C ASP A 58 23.54 -21.16 -7.62
N THR A 59 23.80 -21.39 -8.90
CA THR A 59 23.29 -20.56 -10.02
C THR A 59 21.78 -20.76 -10.22
N GLY A 60 21.20 -21.84 -9.69
CA GLY A 60 19.75 -22.09 -9.69
C GLY A 60 18.93 -21.04 -8.93
N CYS A 61 19.57 -20.15 -8.17
CA CYS A 61 18.91 -19.08 -7.43
C CYS A 61 18.72 -17.77 -8.21
N GLU A 62 19.21 -17.71 -9.44
CA GLU A 62 19.00 -16.58 -10.34
C GLU A 62 17.56 -16.55 -10.90
N VAL A 63 17.10 -15.36 -11.24
CA VAL A 63 15.81 -15.15 -11.91
C VAL A 63 16.07 -14.32 -13.15
N SER A 64 15.57 -14.77 -14.29
CA SER A 64 15.65 -14.05 -15.55
C SER A 64 14.28 -14.07 -16.20
N VAL A 65 13.65 -12.91 -16.26
CA VAL A 65 12.47 -12.64 -17.10
C VAL A 65 12.83 -11.51 -18.06
N PRO A 66 12.12 -11.32 -19.20
CA PRO A 66 12.61 -10.46 -20.28
C PRO A 66 12.96 -9.03 -19.84
N GLN A 67 12.22 -8.48 -18.89
CA GLN A 67 12.36 -7.09 -18.43
C GLN A 67 13.27 -6.94 -17.22
N ILE A 68 13.47 -7.99 -16.41
CA ILE A 68 14.23 -7.91 -15.15
C ILE A 68 15.03 -9.18 -14.89
N GLN A 69 16.29 -8.99 -14.51
CA GLN A 69 17.22 -10.05 -14.16
C GLN A 69 17.69 -9.86 -12.72
N LEU A 70 17.82 -10.96 -11.99
CA LEU A 70 18.35 -11.05 -10.64
C LEU A 70 19.48 -12.07 -10.62
N ALA A 71 20.68 -11.58 -10.27
CA ALA A 71 21.86 -12.38 -10.01
C ALA A 71 22.33 -12.17 -8.56
N TRP A 72 23.18 -13.07 -8.06
CA TRP A 72 23.64 -13.05 -6.68
C TRP A 72 25.15 -12.96 -6.54
N LYS A 73 25.61 -12.14 -5.60
CA LYS A 73 26.99 -12.17 -5.08
C LYS A 73 26.95 -12.30 -3.56
N GLY A 74 27.05 -13.52 -3.07
CA GLY A 74 26.92 -13.82 -1.65
C GLY A 74 25.51 -13.47 -1.12
N ARG A 75 25.39 -12.46 -0.26
CA ARG A 75 24.10 -11.95 0.27
C ARG A 75 23.58 -10.72 -0.48
N THR A 76 24.30 -10.28 -1.51
CA THR A 76 23.96 -9.12 -2.31
C THR A 76 23.20 -9.56 -3.56
N ALA A 77 22.02 -8.97 -3.77
CA ALA A 77 21.28 -9.10 -5.02
C ALA A 77 21.78 -8.04 -6.00
N ARG A 78 22.12 -8.47 -7.22
CA ARG A 78 22.32 -7.59 -8.36
C ARG A 78 21.08 -7.69 -9.24
N VAL A 79 20.38 -6.58 -9.41
CA VAL A 79 19.16 -6.53 -10.20
C VAL A 79 19.40 -5.64 -11.41
N THR A 80 19.19 -6.17 -12.60
CA THR A 80 19.28 -5.42 -13.86
C THR A 80 17.90 -5.32 -14.46
N LEU A 81 17.50 -4.11 -14.84
CA LEU A 81 16.17 -3.82 -15.36
C LEU A 81 16.28 -3.18 -16.74
N ASP A 82 15.45 -3.63 -17.68
CA ASP A 82 15.26 -2.93 -18.95
C ASP A 82 14.62 -1.58 -18.67
N GLU A 83 15.29 -0.50 -19.07
CA GLU A 83 14.81 0.88 -18.88
C GLU A 83 13.42 1.10 -19.50
N ARG A 84 13.09 0.35 -20.57
CA ARG A 84 11.75 0.41 -21.21
C ARG A 84 10.64 -0.10 -20.30
N ALA A 85 10.93 -1.01 -19.38
CA ALA A 85 9.96 -1.54 -18.44
C ALA A 85 9.52 -0.49 -17.41
N VAL A 86 10.37 0.51 -17.14
CA VAL A 86 10.18 1.50 -16.06
C VAL A 86 10.26 2.96 -16.48
N ALA A 87 10.41 3.23 -17.79
CA ALA A 87 10.25 4.57 -18.37
C ALA A 87 8.90 5.20 -17.98
N ALA A 88 8.59 6.45 -18.32
CA ALA A 88 7.20 6.92 -18.20
C ALA A 88 6.42 6.45 -19.45
N ALA A 89 5.13 6.12 -19.31
CA ALA A 89 4.30 5.75 -20.47
C ALA A 89 3.78 7.06 -21.05
N PRO A 90 3.83 7.29 -22.38
CA PRO A 90 3.23 8.49 -22.94
C PRO A 90 1.73 8.50 -22.62
N GLU A 91 1.23 9.59 -22.04
CA GLU A 91 -0.20 9.80 -21.84
C GLU A 91 -0.90 9.85 -23.21
N ILE A 92 -1.94 9.02 -23.39
CA ILE A 92 -2.84 9.16 -24.54
C ILE A 92 -4.01 10.02 -24.08
N ALA A 93 -4.07 11.26 -24.57
CA ALA A 93 -5.23 12.12 -24.40
C ALA A 93 -6.40 11.59 -25.23
N LEU A 94 -7.36 10.92 -24.59
CA LEU A 94 -8.63 10.57 -25.22
C LEU A 94 -9.52 11.82 -25.24
N LYS A 95 -9.81 12.37 -26.42
CA LYS A 95 -10.73 13.51 -26.59
C LYS A 95 -12.18 13.03 -26.44
N GLY A 96 -12.85 13.40 -25.34
CA GLY A 96 -14.29 13.18 -25.12
C GLY A 96 -14.81 13.83 -23.84
N PRO A 97 -16.14 14.00 -23.66
CA PRO A 97 -16.74 14.68 -22.50
C PRO A 97 -16.58 13.93 -21.17
N GLN A 98 -16.02 12.72 -21.20
CA GLN A 98 -15.54 11.95 -20.05
C GLN A 98 -14.04 11.73 -20.20
N ALA A 99 -13.26 12.81 -20.18
CA ALA A 99 -11.81 12.77 -20.37
C ALA A 99 -11.12 12.03 -19.22
N ALA A 100 -11.10 10.70 -19.30
CA ALA A 100 -10.04 9.90 -18.73
C ALA A 100 -8.86 9.98 -19.71
N THR A 101 -7.75 10.56 -19.27
CA THR A 101 -6.45 10.34 -19.91
C THR A 101 -6.24 8.83 -19.98
N GLY A 102 -6.21 8.28 -21.20
CA GLY A 102 -5.86 6.88 -21.38
C GLY A 102 -4.38 6.75 -21.05
N GLU A 103 -4.06 6.24 -19.87
CA GLU A 103 -2.73 5.70 -19.61
C GLU A 103 -2.54 4.61 -20.68
N GLN A 104 -1.54 4.76 -21.55
CA GLN A 104 -1.17 3.66 -22.42
C GLN A 104 -0.88 2.49 -21.49
N VAL A 105 -1.71 1.43 -21.56
CA VAL A 105 -1.65 0.31 -20.61
C VAL A 105 -0.26 -0.27 -20.74
N ARG A 106 0.60 0.05 -19.78
CA ARG A 106 1.91 -0.57 -19.73
C ARG A 106 1.67 -2.03 -19.41
N ASP A 107 2.29 -2.90 -20.21
CA ASP A 107 2.36 -4.28 -19.84
C ASP A 107 3.23 -4.43 -18.58
N LEU A 108 2.56 -4.59 -17.44
CA LEU A 108 3.18 -4.84 -16.14
C LEU A 108 3.19 -6.34 -15.79
N SER A 109 2.79 -7.22 -16.71
CA SER A 109 2.72 -8.68 -16.47
C SER A 109 4.06 -9.30 -16.06
N TRP A 110 5.17 -8.71 -16.50
CA TRP A 110 6.52 -9.11 -16.12
C TRP A 110 6.75 -9.04 -14.60
N TRP A 111 6.06 -8.15 -13.89
CA TRP A 111 6.27 -7.97 -12.46
C TRP A 111 5.63 -9.07 -11.61
N PRO A 112 4.34 -9.43 -11.80
CA PRO A 112 3.76 -10.65 -11.25
C PRO A 112 4.60 -11.90 -11.56
N ASP A 113 5.07 -12.07 -12.80
CA ASP A 113 5.91 -13.21 -13.19
C ASP A 113 7.23 -13.23 -12.41
N PHE A 114 7.90 -12.08 -12.29
CA PHE A 114 9.12 -11.95 -11.50
C PHE A 114 8.88 -12.27 -10.02
N ARG A 115 7.82 -11.73 -9.41
CA ARG A 115 7.45 -12.04 -8.02
C ARG A 115 7.21 -13.55 -7.84
N GLN A 116 6.52 -14.18 -8.77
CA GLN A 116 6.29 -15.62 -8.72
C GLN A 116 7.60 -16.42 -8.78
N GLN A 117 8.55 -16.01 -9.63
CA GLN A 117 9.88 -16.63 -9.67
C GLN A 117 10.65 -16.45 -8.35
N LEU A 118 10.59 -15.28 -7.71
CA LEU A 118 11.19 -15.07 -6.38
C LEU A 118 10.61 -16.03 -5.34
N VAL A 119 9.29 -16.23 -5.33
CA VAL A 119 8.62 -17.18 -4.43
C VAL A 119 9.10 -18.60 -4.69
N ARG A 120 9.22 -19.02 -5.96
CA ARG A 120 9.77 -20.34 -6.29
C ARG A 120 11.21 -20.50 -5.77
N ARG A 121 12.05 -19.46 -5.86
CA ARG A 121 13.41 -19.48 -5.29
C ARG A 121 13.40 -19.58 -3.77
N GLU A 122 12.48 -18.90 -3.10
CA GLU A 122 12.28 -19.04 -1.65
C GLU A 122 11.90 -20.48 -1.27
N GLN A 123 10.96 -21.10 -2.00
CA GLN A 123 10.57 -22.49 -1.78
C GLN A 123 11.71 -23.50 -2.04
N GLN A 124 12.66 -23.15 -2.91
CA GLN A 124 13.87 -23.92 -3.19
C GLN A 124 15.01 -23.67 -2.18
N GLY A 125 14.79 -22.80 -1.19
CA GLY A 125 15.79 -22.48 -0.17
C GLY A 125 16.83 -21.44 -0.59
N CYS A 126 16.65 -20.74 -1.71
CA CYS A 126 17.54 -19.65 -2.14
C CYS A 126 17.35 -18.37 -1.31
N LEU A 127 16.18 -18.24 -0.70
CA LEU A 127 15.75 -17.14 0.16
C LEU A 127 15.12 -17.76 1.41
N ALA A 128 15.30 -17.13 2.58
CA ALA A 128 14.54 -17.52 3.74
C ALA A 128 13.08 -17.05 3.61
N HIS A 129 12.19 -17.69 4.36
CA HIS A 129 10.76 -17.41 4.28
C HIS A 129 10.44 -15.92 4.52
N GLY A 130 9.73 -15.30 3.58
CA GLY A 130 9.36 -13.88 3.56
C GLY A 130 10.39 -12.97 2.89
N GLU A 131 11.60 -13.45 2.59
CA GLU A 131 12.64 -12.63 1.94
C GLU A 131 12.32 -12.34 0.46
N ALA A 132 11.52 -13.18 -0.21
CA ALA A 132 11.05 -12.90 -1.57
C ALA A 132 10.28 -11.58 -1.65
N GLU A 133 9.33 -11.37 -0.74
CA GLU A 133 8.55 -10.13 -0.69
C GLU A 133 9.43 -8.94 -0.27
N LEU A 134 10.25 -9.11 0.78
CA LEU A 134 11.17 -8.07 1.22
C LEU A 134 12.11 -7.61 0.09
N LEU A 135 12.59 -8.54 -0.74
CA LEU A 135 13.39 -8.23 -1.93
C LEU A 135 12.58 -7.45 -2.97
N ALA A 136 11.37 -7.91 -3.33
CA ALA A 136 10.51 -7.21 -4.29
C ALA A 136 10.22 -5.77 -3.84
N GLY A 137 9.85 -5.57 -2.57
CA GLY A 137 9.63 -4.26 -1.99
C GLY A 137 10.88 -3.37 -1.93
N ARG A 138 12.07 -3.95 -1.78
CA ARG A 138 13.36 -3.23 -1.84
C ARG A 138 13.75 -2.85 -3.26
N ILE A 139 13.46 -3.68 -4.27
CA ILE A 139 13.68 -3.36 -5.68
C ILE A 139 12.87 -2.11 -6.05
N VAL A 140 11.56 -2.12 -5.79
CA VAL A 140 10.68 -0.95 -6.08
C VAL A 140 11.14 0.31 -5.36
N GLN A 141 11.62 0.20 -4.11
CA GLN A 141 12.13 1.36 -3.35
C GLN A 141 13.45 1.92 -3.87
N ASN A 142 14.23 1.14 -4.62
CA ASN A 142 15.54 1.56 -5.11
C ASN A 142 15.53 1.86 -6.62
N LEU A 143 14.39 1.78 -7.29
CA LEU A 143 14.27 2.16 -8.70
C LEU A 143 13.83 3.61 -8.84
N PRO A 144 14.37 4.36 -9.83
CA PRO A 144 13.76 5.59 -10.28
C PRO A 144 12.45 5.26 -11.00
N LEU A 145 11.31 5.63 -10.40
CA LEU A 145 9.98 5.30 -10.91
C LEU A 145 9.04 6.49 -10.90
N PRO A 146 8.09 6.58 -11.86
CA PRO A 146 6.90 7.37 -11.67
C PRO A 146 6.18 6.99 -10.37
N PRO A 147 5.72 7.94 -9.54
CA PRO A 147 5.12 7.64 -8.24
C PRO A 147 3.96 6.62 -8.29
N MET A 148 3.09 6.74 -9.29
CA MET A 148 1.97 5.81 -9.47
C MET A 148 2.45 4.42 -9.89
N LEU A 149 3.48 4.31 -10.73
CA LEU A 149 4.05 3.02 -11.09
C LEU A 149 4.66 2.33 -9.87
N ALA A 150 5.39 3.06 -9.03
CA ALA A 150 5.91 2.51 -7.77
C ALA A 150 4.80 2.02 -6.83
N TYR A 151 3.65 2.71 -6.81
CA TYR A 151 2.47 2.25 -6.07
C TYR A 151 1.92 0.94 -6.65
N LYS A 152 1.68 0.88 -7.96
CA LYS A 152 1.13 -0.30 -8.67
C LYS A 152 2.03 -1.53 -8.51
N LEU A 153 3.35 -1.38 -8.70
CA LEU A 153 4.30 -2.48 -8.49
C LEU A 153 4.31 -2.97 -7.04
N ARG A 154 4.04 -2.10 -6.06
CA ARG A 154 4.08 -2.47 -4.65
C ARG A 154 2.81 -3.17 -4.17
N TYR A 155 1.65 -2.75 -4.65
CA TYR A 155 0.37 -3.15 -4.08
C TYR A 155 -0.59 -3.81 -5.09
N GLY A 156 -0.24 -3.84 -6.37
CA GLY A 156 -1.13 -4.24 -7.47
C GLY A 156 -1.78 -3.03 -8.14
N ASP A 157 -2.23 -3.24 -9.38
CA ASP A 157 -3.02 -2.24 -10.10
C ASP A 157 -4.51 -2.58 -9.93
N TYR A 158 -5.16 -2.02 -8.91
CA TYR A 158 -6.56 -2.35 -8.62
C TYR A 158 -7.51 -2.05 -9.79
N LEU A 159 -7.18 -1.13 -10.70
CA LEU A 159 -8.01 -0.83 -11.88
C LEU A 159 -7.87 -1.90 -12.97
N MET A 160 -6.69 -2.52 -13.07
CA MET A 160 -6.34 -3.47 -14.13
C MET A 160 -6.42 -4.94 -13.67
N ASP A 161 -6.01 -5.21 -12.45
CA ASP A 161 -5.92 -6.55 -11.85
C ASP A 161 -7.15 -6.85 -10.97
N GLY A 162 -7.90 -5.83 -10.56
CA GLY A 162 -9.09 -6.00 -9.73
C GLY A 162 -8.82 -6.40 -8.29
N TYR A 163 -7.59 -6.24 -7.82
CA TYR A 163 -7.26 -6.46 -6.41
C TYR A 163 -6.16 -5.53 -5.90
N LEU A 164 -6.00 -5.55 -4.57
CA LEU A 164 -4.95 -4.85 -3.84
C LEU A 164 -4.35 -5.79 -2.78
N ASP A 165 -3.03 -5.91 -2.77
CA ASP A 165 -2.28 -6.60 -1.71
C ASP A 165 -2.18 -5.69 -0.47
N LEU A 166 -2.80 -6.12 0.63
CA LEU A 166 -2.82 -5.38 1.89
C LEU A 166 -1.61 -5.74 2.76
N GLY A 167 -1.06 -4.72 3.40
CA GLY A 167 0.01 -4.81 4.40
C GLY A 167 -0.21 -3.85 5.58
N PRO A 168 0.74 -3.75 6.53
CA PRO A 168 0.56 -3.02 7.80
C PRO A 168 0.44 -1.48 7.68
N LYS A 169 0.55 -0.97 6.46
CA LYS A 169 0.34 0.44 6.12
C LYS A 169 -1.09 0.74 5.71
N PHE A 170 -1.93 -0.27 5.56
CA PHE A 170 -3.32 -0.10 5.20
C PHE A 170 -4.23 -0.06 6.44
N ALA A 171 -5.34 0.63 6.26
CA ALA A 171 -6.53 0.54 7.07
C ALA A 171 -7.70 0.15 6.17
N LEU A 172 -8.73 -0.42 6.76
CA LEU A 172 -9.98 -0.74 6.09
C LEU A 172 -11.11 0.07 6.71
N LYS A 173 -12.01 0.53 5.87
CA LYS A 173 -13.24 1.20 6.27
C LYS A 173 -14.41 0.44 5.67
N SER A 174 -15.26 -0.08 6.54
CA SER A 174 -16.54 -0.65 6.13
C SER A 174 -17.70 0.27 6.46
N VAL A 175 -18.68 0.34 5.56
CA VAL A 175 -19.94 1.05 5.77
C VAL A 175 -21.07 0.07 5.52
N SER A 176 -21.96 -0.12 6.50
CA SER A 176 -23.12 -1.00 6.43
C SER A 176 -24.40 -0.24 6.81
N PRO A 177 -25.57 -0.59 6.23
CA PRO A 177 -26.83 0.00 6.61
C PRO A 177 -27.26 -0.50 8.00
N LEU A 178 -27.84 0.40 8.78
CA LEU A 178 -28.61 0.07 9.98
C LEU A 178 -30.08 0.01 9.58
N LEU A 179 -30.70 -1.16 9.70
CA LEU A 179 -32.08 -1.36 9.31
C LEU A 179 -33.05 -0.82 10.37
N LYS A 180 -34.24 -0.41 9.93
CA LYS A 180 -35.35 -0.01 10.81
C LYS A 180 -35.82 -1.20 11.66
N PRO A 181 -36.34 -0.95 12.87
CA PRO A 181 -36.87 -2.02 13.72
C PRO A 181 -37.91 -2.88 12.98
N GLY A 182 -37.80 -4.20 13.13
CA GLY A 182 -38.67 -5.17 12.46
C GLY A 182 -38.26 -5.54 11.03
N ILE A 183 -37.22 -4.91 10.47
CA ILE A 183 -36.65 -5.30 9.18
C ILE A 183 -35.40 -6.17 9.40
N GLU A 184 -35.46 -7.42 8.93
CA GLU A 184 -34.38 -8.39 9.08
C GLU A 184 -33.36 -8.37 7.93
N LYS A 185 -33.79 -7.93 6.74
CA LYS A 185 -32.96 -7.91 5.53
C LYS A 185 -33.12 -6.60 4.78
N TYR A 186 -32.03 -6.12 4.21
CA TYR A 186 -32.05 -4.96 3.33
C TYR A 186 -32.77 -5.32 2.02
N HIS A 187 -33.83 -4.59 1.68
CA HIS A 187 -34.48 -4.69 0.37
C HIS A 187 -34.36 -3.38 -0.41
N ALA A 188 -34.51 -2.25 0.28
CA ALA A 188 -34.42 -0.92 -0.31
C ALA A 188 -33.89 0.13 0.68
N LEU A 189 -33.50 1.30 0.16
CA LEU A 189 -33.10 2.45 0.97
C LEU A 189 -34.18 2.88 1.99
N ALA A 190 -35.45 2.64 1.70
CA ALA A 190 -36.56 2.92 2.62
C ALA A 190 -36.47 2.11 3.92
N ASP A 191 -35.75 0.99 3.94
CA ASP A 191 -35.56 0.14 5.12
C ASP A 191 -34.47 0.67 6.05
N VAL A 192 -33.68 1.64 5.60
CA VAL A 192 -32.48 2.11 6.29
C VAL A 192 -32.84 3.21 7.29
N ALA A 193 -32.46 3.01 8.56
CA ALA A 193 -32.55 4.00 9.62
C ALA A 193 -31.28 4.86 9.73
N GLY A 194 -30.15 4.34 9.26
CA GLY A 194 -28.84 5.00 9.35
C GLY A 194 -27.72 4.15 8.78
N TYR A 195 -26.49 4.53 9.06
CA TYR A 195 -25.29 3.80 8.63
C TYR A 195 -24.35 3.56 9.80
N GLU A 196 -23.73 2.39 9.81
CA GLU A 196 -22.61 2.05 10.68
C GLU A 196 -21.32 2.12 9.87
N THR A 197 -20.32 2.84 10.37
CA THR A 197 -18.97 2.84 9.83
C THR A 197 -18.04 2.17 10.83
N ALA A 198 -17.37 1.10 10.42
CA ALA A 198 -16.33 0.45 11.22
C ALA A 198 -14.97 0.65 10.55
N TYR A 199 -13.99 1.04 11.36
CA TYR A 199 -12.62 1.26 10.93
C TYR A 199 -11.72 0.18 11.50
N TYR A 200 -10.84 -0.35 10.65
CA TYR A 200 -9.90 -1.39 11.00
C TYR A 200 -8.49 -0.99 10.58
N ASP A 201 -7.49 -1.37 11.38
CA ASP A 201 -6.09 -1.26 10.99
C ASP A 201 -5.57 -2.66 10.59
N VAL A 202 -4.78 -2.73 9.53
CA VAL A 202 -4.00 -3.94 9.22
C VAL A 202 -2.72 -3.88 10.06
N GLN A 203 -2.54 -4.87 10.92
CA GLN A 203 -1.42 -4.95 11.85
C GLN A 203 -0.55 -6.15 11.50
N GLN A 204 0.77 -6.00 11.64
CA GLN A 204 1.71 -7.10 11.48
C GLN A 204 2.16 -7.62 12.86
N GLY A 205 2.04 -8.92 13.07
CA GLY A 205 2.57 -9.63 14.24
C GLY A 205 4.09 -9.82 14.15
N GLY A 206 4.72 -10.16 15.27
CA GLY A 206 6.18 -10.36 15.34
C GLY A 206 6.68 -11.53 14.47
N ASP A 207 5.81 -12.46 14.12
CA ASP A 207 6.08 -13.59 13.23
C ASP A 207 5.80 -13.25 11.74
N GLY A 208 5.43 -12.02 11.43
CA GLY A 208 5.07 -11.57 10.08
C GLY A 208 3.61 -11.80 9.70
N SER A 209 2.79 -12.41 10.56
CA SER A 209 1.34 -12.55 10.33
C SER A 209 0.63 -11.20 10.24
N LEU A 210 -0.46 -11.14 9.48
CA LEU A 210 -1.31 -9.98 9.34
C LEU A 210 -2.63 -10.22 10.09
N LYS A 211 -3.05 -9.21 10.84
CA LYS A 211 -4.32 -9.17 11.55
C LYS A 211 -5.11 -7.93 11.14
N ILE A 212 -6.41 -8.11 10.90
CA ILE A 212 -7.36 -7.00 10.76
C ILE A 212 -7.90 -6.70 12.16
N ALA A 213 -7.50 -5.55 12.72
CA ALA A 213 -7.86 -5.15 14.08
C ALA A 213 -8.88 -4.01 14.06
N LEU A 214 -10.00 -4.18 14.77
CA LEU A 214 -11.01 -3.13 14.90
C LEU A 214 -10.43 -1.95 15.68
N ARG A 215 -10.55 -0.75 15.10
CA ARG A 215 -10.10 0.52 15.69
C ARG A 215 -11.25 1.29 16.33
N SER A 216 -12.35 1.48 15.60
CA SER A 216 -13.53 2.21 16.07
C SER A 216 -14.76 1.88 15.26
N VAL A 217 -15.93 2.13 15.85
CA VAL A 217 -17.22 2.03 15.18
C VAL A 217 -18.04 3.27 15.51
N ASP A 218 -18.59 3.88 14.47
CA ASP A 218 -19.48 5.03 14.56
C ASP A 218 -20.81 4.70 13.87
N GLN A 219 -21.93 4.94 14.55
CA GLN A 219 -23.27 4.80 14.00
C GLN A 219 -23.90 6.17 13.78
N LEU A 220 -24.34 6.46 12.57
CA LEU A 220 -25.08 7.66 12.20
C LEU A 220 -26.54 7.30 11.96
N VAL A 221 -27.44 7.74 12.84
CA VAL A 221 -28.90 7.60 12.69
C VAL A 221 -29.49 9.00 12.65
N GLY A 222 -30.14 9.35 11.53
CA GLY A 222 -30.50 10.74 11.24
C GLY A 222 -29.27 11.65 11.24
N ARG A 223 -29.20 12.60 12.18
CA ARG A 223 -28.06 13.53 12.36
C ARG A 223 -27.19 13.21 13.58
N ILE A 224 -27.49 12.12 14.28
CA ILE A 224 -26.83 11.77 15.54
C ILE A 224 -25.78 10.71 15.26
N SER A 225 -24.52 11.03 15.57
CA SER A 225 -23.41 10.08 15.54
C SER A 225 -23.14 9.54 16.94
N THR A 226 -23.09 8.21 17.08
CA THR A 226 -22.79 7.55 18.36
C THR A 226 -21.65 6.55 18.19
N LYS A 227 -20.70 6.56 19.12
CA LYS A 227 -19.62 5.57 19.16
C LYS A 227 -20.12 4.24 19.70
N LYS A 228 -19.70 3.14 19.07
CA LYS A 228 -19.98 1.78 19.52
C LYS A 228 -18.69 1.01 19.78
N PRO A 229 -18.68 0.07 20.73
CA PRO A 229 -17.50 -0.75 21.01
C PRO A 229 -17.26 -1.84 19.96
N ARG A 230 -18.29 -2.23 19.20
CA ARG A 230 -18.24 -3.29 18.19
C ARG A 230 -19.25 -3.05 17.07
N PRO A 231 -19.02 -3.57 15.86
CA PRO A 231 -20.00 -3.55 14.78
C PRO A 231 -21.27 -4.33 15.17
N THR A 232 -22.39 -3.97 14.58
CA THR A 232 -23.66 -4.69 14.72
C THR A 232 -23.57 -6.07 14.07
N GLY A 233 -22.92 -6.14 12.91
CA GLY A 233 -22.61 -7.39 12.22
C GLY A 233 -21.34 -8.08 12.72
N SER A 234 -20.96 -9.17 12.07
CA SER A 234 -19.70 -9.86 12.34
C SER A 234 -18.51 -8.94 12.02
N PRO A 235 -17.56 -8.78 12.96
CA PRO A 235 -16.37 -7.98 12.69
C PRO A 235 -15.53 -8.63 11.60
N LEU A 236 -14.88 -7.80 10.78
CA LEU A 236 -13.98 -8.28 9.75
C LEU A 236 -12.75 -8.96 10.36
N ARG A 237 -12.53 -10.25 10.04
CA ARG A 237 -11.46 -11.06 10.62
C ARG A 237 -10.90 -12.04 9.59
N VAL A 238 -9.57 -12.13 9.54
CA VAL A 238 -8.83 -13.15 8.78
C VAL A 238 -8.20 -14.16 9.74
N ALA A 239 -7.76 -15.32 9.22
CA ALA A 239 -7.03 -16.30 10.01
C ALA A 239 -5.79 -15.66 10.67
N ASN A 240 -5.53 -15.99 11.95
CA ASN A 240 -4.40 -15.43 12.70
C ASN A 240 -3.03 -15.80 12.13
N SER A 241 -2.96 -16.85 11.30
CA SER A 241 -1.76 -17.29 10.60
C SER A 241 -1.57 -16.65 9.22
N ALA A 242 -2.54 -15.84 8.75
CA ALA A 242 -2.44 -15.18 7.46
C ALA A 242 -1.22 -14.26 7.43
N ARG A 243 -0.48 -14.27 6.33
CA ARG A 243 0.68 -13.38 6.07
C ARG A 243 0.46 -12.52 4.82
N TYR A 244 -0.45 -12.98 3.97
CA TYR A 244 -0.86 -12.33 2.74
C TYR A 244 -2.36 -12.12 2.82
N VAL A 245 -2.80 -10.88 2.58
CA VAL A 245 -4.21 -10.51 2.54
C VAL A 245 -4.42 -9.71 1.26
N ARG A 246 -5.37 -10.13 0.43
CA ARG A 246 -5.69 -9.51 -0.85
C ARG A 246 -7.16 -9.09 -0.86
N LEU A 247 -7.40 -7.81 -1.15
CA LEU A 247 -8.73 -7.23 -1.28
C LEU A 247 -9.11 -7.16 -2.76
N PHE A 248 -10.13 -7.92 -3.14
CA PHE A 248 -10.67 -7.93 -4.50
C PHE A 248 -11.80 -6.91 -4.64
N PHE A 249 -11.81 -6.23 -5.78
CA PHE A 249 -12.83 -5.29 -6.21
C PHE A 249 -13.37 -5.72 -7.55
N ARG A 250 -14.65 -5.44 -7.82
CA ARG A 250 -15.20 -5.60 -9.17
C ARG A 250 -14.52 -4.62 -10.13
N THR A 251 -14.00 -5.13 -11.25
CA THR A 251 -13.45 -4.31 -12.34
C THR A 251 -14.00 -4.74 -13.69
N TRP A 252 -13.76 -3.91 -14.71
CA TRP A 252 -14.20 -4.09 -16.09
C TRP A 252 -13.58 -5.31 -16.78
N ARG A 253 -12.42 -5.82 -16.31
CA ARG A 253 -11.75 -6.99 -16.90
C ARG A 253 -12.26 -8.32 -16.36
N ILE A 254 -13.00 -8.32 -15.26
CA ILE A 254 -13.49 -9.54 -14.64
C ILE A 254 -14.95 -9.71 -15.04
N SER A 255 -15.20 -10.76 -15.83
CA SER A 255 -16.48 -11.01 -16.50
C SER A 255 -17.54 -11.61 -15.58
N GLY A 256 -17.17 -12.05 -14.36
CA GLY A 256 -18.09 -12.50 -13.33
C GLY A 256 -18.70 -11.33 -12.55
N ASP A 257 -20.00 -11.40 -12.23
CA ASP A 257 -20.60 -10.47 -11.28
C ASP A 257 -20.27 -10.95 -9.87
N TYR A 258 -19.27 -10.33 -9.23
CA TYR A 258 -18.87 -10.72 -7.89
C TYR A 258 -18.67 -9.54 -6.96
N ARG A 259 -18.82 -9.88 -5.68
CA ARG A 259 -18.76 -8.96 -4.54
C ARG A 259 -17.32 -8.60 -4.20
N ILE A 260 -17.13 -7.46 -3.56
CA ILE A 260 -15.85 -7.17 -2.90
C ILE A 260 -15.53 -8.34 -1.98
N ALA A 261 -14.28 -8.83 -1.98
CA ALA A 261 -13.91 -9.96 -1.16
C ALA A 261 -12.51 -9.81 -0.58
N LEU A 262 -12.28 -10.41 0.59
CA LEU A 262 -10.96 -10.53 1.17
C LEU A 262 -10.51 -11.98 1.13
N LEU A 263 -9.38 -12.21 0.46
CA LEU A 263 -8.65 -13.47 0.52
C LEU A 263 -7.49 -13.33 1.50
N ALA A 264 -7.26 -14.34 2.32
CA ALA A 264 -6.11 -14.37 3.21
C ALA A 264 -5.50 -15.77 3.30
N THR A 265 -4.17 -15.83 3.31
CA THR A 265 -3.42 -17.09 3.43
C THR A 265 -2.05 -16.83 4.04
N ARG A 266 -1.41 -17.90 4.54
CA ARG A 266 -0.04 -17.87 5.03
C ARG A 266 1.01 -18.01 3.93
N ASP A 267 0.60 -18.44 2.74
CA ASP A 267 1.47 -18.82 1.62
C ASP A 267 1.14 -18.00 0.38
N VAL A 268 2.14 -17.30 -0.16
CA VAL A 268 1.99 -16.43 -1.33
C VAL A 268 1.78 -17.21 -2.63
N GLY A 269 2.40 -18.37 -2.79
CA GLY A 269 2.15 -19.23 -3.95
C GLY A 269 0.70 -19.75 -3.94
N LEU A 270 0.15 -20.03 -2.75
CA LEU A 270 -1.27 -20.33 -2.61
C LEU A 270 -2.16 -19.12 -2.88
N MET A 271 -1.74 -17.89 -2.52
CA MET A 271 -2.53 -16.67 -2.80
C MET A 271 -2.79 -16.48 -4.29
N ASP A 272 -1.78 -16.66 -5.14
CA ASP A 272 -1.94 -16.48 -6.58
C ASP A 272 -2.84 -17.57 -7.20
N ALA A 273 -2.68 -18.82 -6.75
CA ALA A 273 -3.58 -19.91 -7.15
C ALA A 273 -5.03 -19.64 -6.71
N MET A 274 -5.21 -19.20 -5.47
CA MET A 274 -6.53 -18.80 -4.95
C MET A 274 -7.12 -17.63 -5.73
N SER A 275 -6.31 -16.66 -6.15
CA SER A 275 -6.76 -15.50 -6.92
C SER A 275 -7.32 -15.94 -8.27
N SER A 276 -6.58 -16.81 -8.98
CA SER A 276 -7.00 -17.37 -10.25
C SER A 276 -8.28 -18.20 -10.15
N GLU A 277 -8.44 -19.01 -9.10
CA GLU A 277 -9.67 -19.79 -8.88
C GLU A 277 -10.84 -18.89 -8.44
N PHE A 278 -10.58 -17.90 -7.59
CA PHE A 278 -11.58 -16.94 -7.16
C PHE A 278 -12.16 -16.20 -8.37
N GLU A 279 -11.33 -15.66 -9.27
CA GLU A 279 -11.80 -14.92 -10.45
C GLU A 279 -12.72 -15.73 -11.39
N LYS A 280 -12.63 -17.07 -11.39
CA LYS A 280 -13.49 -17.95 -12.20
C LYS A 280 -14.90 -18.09 -11.64
N ASP A 281 -15.02 -18.28 -10.32
CA ASP A 281 -16.31 -18.41 -9.62
C ASP A 281 -16.17 -17.95 -8.14
N PRO A 282 -16.27 -16.64 -7.89
CA PRO A 282 -16.03 -16.05 -6.57
C PRO A 282 -16.92 -16.60 -5.47
N GLU A 283 -18.21 -16.80 -5.76
CA GLU A 283 -19.20 -17.25 -4.78
C GLU A 283 -18.98 -18.72 -4.42
N ARG A 284 -18.71 -19.58 -5.41
CA ARG A 284 -18.37 -20.97 -5.13
C ARG A 284 -17.05 -21.09 -4.38
N PHE A 285 -16.02 -20.35 -4.81
CA PHE A 285 -14.73 -20.35 -4.15
C PHE A 285 -14.86 -20.00 -2.66
N CYS A 286 -15.59 -18.93 -2.33
CA CYS A 286 -15.80 -18.51 -0.95
C CYS A 286 -16.57 -19.54 -0.11
N ARG A 287 -17.54 -20.26 -0.70
CA ARG A 287 -18.27 -21.34 0.00
C ARG A 287 -17.42 -22.59 0.24
N GLU A 288 -16.53 -22.93 -0.68
CA GLU A 288 -15.74 -24.17 -0.64
C GLU A 288 -14.35 -24.01 0.01
N THR A 289 -13.92 -22.76 0.27
CA THR A 289 -12.60 -22.47 0.86
C THR A 289 -12.44 -23.14 2.23
N ASN A 290 -11.40 -23.95 2.38
CA ASN A 290 -11.07 -24.57 3.66
C ASN A 290 -10.45 -23.54 4.64
N PRO A 291 -11.15 -23.19 5.74
CA PRO A 291 -10.71 -22.17 6.70
C PRO A 291 -9.39 -22.52 7.41
N ALA A 292 -8.98 -23.79 7.42
CA ALA A 292 -7.71 -24.23 8.00
C ALA A 292 -6.48 -23.81 7.17
N ARG A 293 -6.66 -23.55 5.86
CA ARG A 293 -5.57 -23.20 4.94
C ARG A 293 -5.66 -21.77 4.42
N ALA A 294 -6.87 -21.24 4.28
CA ALA A 294 -7.14 -19.95 3.68
C ALA A 294 -8.42 -19.34 4.24
N THR A 295 -8.59 -18.02 4.10
CA THR A 295 -9.84 -17.32 4.40
C THR A 295 -10.36 -16.69 3.12
N CYS A 296 -11.66 -16.81 2.87
CA CYS A 296 -12.41 -16.02 1.89
C CYS A 296 -13.57 -15.33 2.61
N LEU A 297 -13.60 -14.00 2.57
CA LEU A 297 -14.67 -13.19 3.15
C LEU A 297 -15.36 -12.42 2.02
N SER A 298 -16.56 -12.87 1.63
CA SER A 298 -17.41 -12.13 0.70
C SER A 298 -18.09 -10.97 1.44
N VAL A 299 -18.00 -9.76 0.88
CA VAL A 299 -18.65 -8.56 1.43
C VAL A 299 -20.07 -8.48 0.88
N PRO A 300 -21.12 -8.38 1.72
CA PRO A 300 -22.51 -8.23 1.26
C PRO A 300 -22.69 -7.02 0.34
N MET A 301 -23.66 -7.07 -0.59
CA MET A 301 -23.85 -6.01 -1.61
C MET A 301 -24.25 -4.66 -1.01
N GLU A 302 -24.95 -4.69 0.11
CA GLU A 302 -25.37 -3.53 0.88
C GLU A 302 -24.23 -2.93 1.70
N MET A 303 -23.09 -3.62 1.80
CA MET A 303 -21.91 -3.19 2.55
C MET A 303 -20.84 -2.69 1.59
N MET A 304 -20.29 -1.53 1.90
CA MET A 304 -19.08 -1.02 1.25
C MET A 304 -17.86 -1.42 2.08
N LEU A 305 -16.80 -1.85 1.42
CA LEU A 305 -15.49 -2.05 2.03
C LEU A 305 -14.44 -1.32 1.17
N THR A 306 -13.66 -0.46 1.81
CA THR A 306 -12.59 0.30 1.16
C THR A 306 -11.29 0.14 1.91
N ALA A 307 -10.18 0.26 1.18
CA ALA A 307 -8.85 0.37 1.75
C ALA A 307 -8.36 1.82 1.72
N GLU A 308 -7.67 2.20 2.78
CA GLU A 308 -7.02 3.50 2.95
C GLU A 308 -5.56 3.27 3.32
N MET A 309 -4.67 4.18 2.93
CA MET A 309 -3.27 4.19 3.38
C MET A 309 -3.14 5.04 4.63
N ARG A 310 -2.44 4.51 5.63
CA ARG A 310 -2.14 5.19 6.89
C ARG A 310 -0.85 6.00 6.77
N LEU A 311 -0.91 7.26 7.20
CA LEU A 311 0.22 8.19 7.22
C LEU A 311 0.15 9.08 8.48
N ARG A 312 1.11 9.99 8.64
CA ARG A 312 1.09 11.03 9.67
C ARG A 312 1.01 12.41 9.04
N VAL A 313 0.08 13.24 9.54
CA VAL A 313 -0.06 14.65 9.16
C VAL A 313 0.06 15.52 10.40
N ASN A 314 1.03 16.44 10.42
CA ASN A 314 1.27 17.33 11.57
C ASN A 314 1.33 16.56 12.90
N GLY A 315 2.02 15.41 12.90
CA GLY A 315 2.17 14.51 14.05
C GLY A 315 0.97 13.62 14.38
N LYS A 316 -0.17 13.75 13.69
CA LYS A 316 -1.39 12.97 13.94
C LYS A 316 -1.59 11.88 12.88
N PRO A 317 -2.18 10.71 13.22
CA PRO A 317 -2.59 9.73 12.21
C PRO A 317 -3.57 10.34 11.20
N ALA A 318 -3.36 10.04 9.93
CA ALA A 318 -4.26 10.39 8.84
C ALA A 318 -4.41 9.19 7.89
N TYR A 319 -5.50 9.21 7.13
CA TYR A 319 -5.88 8.16 6.19
C TYR A 319 -6.23 8.80 4.86
N VAL A 320 -5.77 8.20 3.78
CA VAL A 320 -6.03 8.65 2.41
C VAL A 320 -6.48 7.45 1.58
N PRO A 321 -7.37 7.62 0.60
CA PRO A 321 -7.69 6.56 -0.34
C PRO A 321 -6.44 5.94 -1.00
N VAL A 322 -6.57 4.68 -1.39
CA VAL A 322 -5.59 3.94 -2.18
C VAL A 322 -5.21 4.69 -3.46
N GLY A 323 -3.92 4.78 -3.76
CA GLY A 323 -3.42 5.58 -4.90
C GLY A 323 -3.53 7.11 -4.73
N GLY A 324 -4.00 7.59 -3.57
CA GLY A 324 -4.11 9.02 -3.28
C GLY A 324 -2.76 9.75 -3.25
N ASN A 325 -2.83 11.08 -3.32
CA ASN A 325 -1.66 11.95 -3.44
C ASN A 325 -1.60 13.00 -2.31
N VAL A 326 -0.50 13.76 -2.29
CA VAL A 326 -0.28 14.82 -1.29
C VAL A 326 -1.41 15.86 -1.30
N ALA A 327 -1.94 16.24 -2.47
CA ALA A 327 -3.05 17.20 -2.56
C ALA A 327 -4.30 16.70 -1.81
N GLU A 328 -4.62 15.42 -1.98
CA GLU A 328 -5.77 14.78 -1.33
C GLU A 328 -5.61 14.72 0.19
N VAL A 329 -4.42 14.38 0.68
CA VAL A 329 -4.12 14.42 2.13
C VAL A 329 -4.31 15.82 2.70
N LEU A 330 -3.79 16.84 2.01
CA LEU A 330 -3.92 18.23 2.44
C LEU A 330 -5.39 18.65 2.52
N ARG A 331 -6.21 18.29 1.52
CA ARG A 331 -7.65 18.57 1.54
C ARG A 331 -8.37 17.86 2.68
N THR A 332 -8.07 16.58 2.90
CA THR A 332 -8.63 15.79 4.02
C THR A 332 -8.23 16.38 5.37
N ALA A 333 -7.05 17.00 5.46
CA ALA A 333 -6.59 17.70 6.65
C ALA A 333 -7.14 19.15 6.79
N GLY A 334 -8.05 19.58 5.91
CA GLY A 334 -8.73 20.87 5.97
C GLY A 334 -8.11 21.99 5.13
N VAL A 335 -7.03 21.74 4.39
CA VAL A 335 -6.42 22.73 3.49
C VAL A 335 -7.22 22.81 2.19
N ARG A 336 -8.06 23.85 2.08
CA ARG A 336 -8.94 24.05 0.90
C ARG A 336 -8.16 24.23 -0.41
N GLN A 337 -7.02 24.91 -0.36
CA GLN A 337 -6.17 25.19 -1.52
C GLN A 337 -4.75 24.65 -1.25
N PRO A 338 -4.45 23.39 -1.60
CA PRO A 338 -3.16 22.76 -1.31
C PRO A 338 -1.92 23.55 -1.76
N GLN A 339 -2.03 24.32 -2.84
CA GLN A 339 -0.98 25.20 -3.34
C GLN A 339 -0.50 26.27 -2.35
N THR A 340 -1.34 26.68 -1.39
CA THR A 340 -1.01 27.72 -0.41
C THR A 340 0.04 27.29 0.62
N VAL A 341 0.25 25.98 0.80
CA VAL A 341 1.16 25.45 1.82
C VAL A 341 2.46 24.89 1.25
N ILE A 342 2.66 24.91 -0.08
CA ILE A 342 3.84 24.32 -0.74
C ILE A 342 5.16 24.89 -0.17
N GLN A 343 5.18 26.19 0.15
CA GLN A 343 6.39 26.85 0.65
C GLN A 343 6.87 26.32 2.00
N SER A 344 5.96 25.90 2.89
CA SER A 344 6.31 25.31 4.20
C SER A 344 6.20 23.78 4.22
N LEU A 345 5.63 23.18 3.16
CA LEU A 345 5.41 21.75 3.04
C LEU A 345 6.72 20.96 3.19
N GLN A 346 6.65 19.89 3.98
CA GLN A 346 7.68 18.89 4.14
C GLN A 346 7.03 17.51 4.03
N VAL A 347 7.61 16.67 3.19
CA VAL A 347 7.17 15.29 2.97
C VAL A 347 8.35 14.38 3.29
N LEU A 348 8.15 13.44 4.21
CA LEU A 348 9.08 12.36 4.50
C LEU A 348 8.48 11.06 4.00
N ARG A 349 9.25 10.31 3.20
CA ARG A 349 8.83 9.04 2.59
C ARG A 349 9.65 7.87 3.13
N PRO A 350 9.02 6.72 3.42
CA PRO A 350 9.75 5.53 3.86
C PRO A 350 10.78 5.05 2.83
N TYR A 351 12.00 4.77 3.29
CA TYR A 351 13.09 4.20 2.51
C TYR A 351 13.96 3.30 3.43
N GLU A 352 14.10 2.02 3.08
CA GLU A 352 14.89 1.03 3.83
C GLU A 352 14.65 1.03 5.36
N GLY A 353 13.40 1.19 5.78
CA GLY A 353 12.99 1.14 7.20
C GLY A 353 13.09 2.47 7.95
N ALA A 354 13.57 3.54 7.31
CA ALA A 354 13.61 4.88 7.88
C ALA A 354 12.79 5.87 7.05
N LEU A 355 12.53 7.06 7.60
CA LEU A 355 11.96 8.18 6.86
C LEU A 355 13.08 9.01 6.22
N ALA A 356 12.96 9.28 4.92
CA ALA A 356 13.87 10.15 4.17
C ALA A 356 13.08 11.34 3.59
N PRO A 357 13.65 12.56 3.58
CA PRO A 357 12.97 13.73 3.03
C PRO A 357 12.76 13.60 1.53
N VAL A 358 11.67 14.18 1.03
CA VAL A 358 11.43 14.37 -0.40
C VAL A 358 11.80 15.81 -0.76
N GLU A 359 12.82 15.95 -1.61
CA GLU A 359 13.18 17.20 -2.25
C GLU A 359 12.34 17.40 -3.52
N PHE A 360 11.85 18.62 -3.70
CA PHE A 360 11.03 19.03 -4.82
C PHE A 360 11.17 20.55 -5.04
N ASP A 361 10.84 21.02 -6.24
CA ASP A 361 10.78 22.44 -6.56
C ASP A 361 9.57 23.09 -5.87
N ARG A 362 9.83 23.97 -4.89
CA ARG A 362 8.79 24.68 -4.12
C ARG A 362 8.03 25.73 -4.93
N THR A 363 8.49 26.08 -6.14
CA THR A 363 7.80 27.02 -7.03
C THR A 363 6.74 26.33 -7.88
N ARG A 364 6.75 24.98 -7.92
CA ARG A 364 5.85 24.16 -8.74
C ARG A 364 4.88 23.37 -7.88
N SER A 365 3.71 23.04 -8.46
CA SER A 365 2.69 22.22 -7.81
C SER A 365 2.91 20.71 -7.93
N ASP A 366 4.01 20.26 -8.54
CA ASP A 366 4.26 18.85 -8.85
C ASP A 366 4.22 17.94 -7.62
N ILE A 367 4.70 18.42 -6.47
CA ILE A 367 4.65 17.68 -5.21
C ILE A 367 3.23 17.28 -4.80
N LEU A 368 2.22 18.05 -5.20
CA LEU A 368 0.82 17.77 -4.89
C LEU A 368 0.34 16.48 -5.60
N ASN A 369 0.97 16.11 -6.72
CA ASN A 369 0.68 14.91 -7.49
C ASN A 369 1.52 13.70 -7.05
N LEU A 370 2.37 13.82 -6.03
CA LEU A 370 3.14 12.69 -5.51
C LEU A 370 2.19 11.64 -4.92
N THR A 371 2.08 10.49 -5.61
CA THR A 371 1.35 9.31 -5.12
C THR A 371 1.99 8.77 -3.84
N LEU A 372 1.16 8.54 -2.84
CA LEU A 372 1.56 8.03 -1.52
C LEU A 372 1.59 6.50 -1.53
N ILE A 373 2.41 5.91 -0.67
CA ILE A 373 2.58 4.46 -0.49
C ILE A 373 2.39 4.04 0.98
N GLY A 374 1.85 4.92 1.82
CA GLY A 374 1.66 4.71 3.24
C GLY A 374 2.95 4.79 4.07
N GLY A 375 2.78 5.20 5.32
CA GLY A 375 3.85 5.41 6.28
C GLY A 375 4.60 6.73 6.12
N GLU A 376 4.21 7.60 5.18
CA GLU A 376 4.73 8.95 5.06
C GLU A 376 4.43 9.81 6.28
N GLU A 377 5.25 10.83 6.47
CA GLU A 377 4.98 11.96 7.36
C GLU A 377 4.93 13.25 6.56
N ILE A 378 3.84 13.99 6.68
CA ILE A 378 3.59 15.24 5.96
C ILE A 378 3.33 16.35 7.00
N ARG A 379 3.99 17.48 6.84
CA ARG A 379 3.80 18.65 7.70
C ARG A 379 3.97 19.96 6.92
N TRP A 380 3.33 21.03 7.36
CA TRP A 380 3.45 22.36 6.75
C TRP A 380 3.23 23.46 7.77
#